data_AF-A0A8T4N6U3-F1
#
_entry.id   AF-A0A8T4N6U3-F1
#
_cell.length_a   1.000
_cell.length_b   1.000
_cell.length_c   1.000
_cell.angle_alpha   90.00
_cell.angle_beta   90.00
_cell.angle_gamma   90.00
#
_symmetry.space_group_name_H-M   'P 1'
#
loop_
_entity.id
_entity.type
_entity.pdbx_description
1 polymer ?
#
loop_
_entity_poly.entity_id
_entity_poly.type
_entity_poly.pdbx_seq_one_letter_code
_entity_poly.pdbx_strand_id
1 'polypeptide(L)' 'MAIKVSFSDLESRIKSTLKHNPNDTVELSDLSRDLYVQLKVIFEREYEVMGIINVNDKESNYILHIRRK' A
#
# COMPACT_ATOMS: atom_id res chain seq x y z
N MET A 1 1.02 1.14 -23.18
CA MET A 1 0.06 0.32 -22.42
C MET A 1 0.35 0.59 -20.94
N ALA A 2 -0.42 1.46 -20.28
CA ALA A 2 -0.25 1.67 -18.85
C ALA A 2 -0.80 0.42 -18.14
N ILE A 3 0.06 -0.32 -17.47
CA ILE A 3 -0.35 -1.44 -16.62
C ILE A 3 -1.17 -0.80 -15.48
N LYS A 4 -2.50 -0.87 -15.58
CA LYS A 4 -3.37 -0.55 -14.44
C LYS A 4 -3.11 -1.63 -13.40
N VAL A 5 -2.25 -1.32 -12.45
CA VAL A 5 -2.02 -2.18 -11.29
C VAL A 5 -3.34 -2.29 -10.53
N SER A 6 -3.89 -3.49 -10.43
CA SER A 6 -5.18 -3.70 -9.78
C SER A 6 -5.02 -3.84 -8.27
N PHE A 7 -6.07 -3.53 -7.52
CA PHE A 7 -6.10 -3.72 -6.06
C PHE A 7 -5.63 -5.13 -5.66
N SER A 8 -6.15 -6.16 -6.34
CA SER A 8 -5.84 -7.57 -6.07
C SER A 8 -4.36 -7.91 -6.29
N ASP A 9 -3.70 -7.28 -7.26
CA ASP A 9 -2.26 -7.48 -7.50
C ASP A 9 -1.44 -6.92 -6.33
N LEU A 10 -1.77 -5.72 -5.87
CA LEU A 10 -1.10 -5.07 -4.73
C LEU A 10 -1.32 -5.86 -3.44
N GLU A 11 -2.56 -6.27 -3.18
CA GLU A 11 -2.91 -7.08 -2.01
C GLU A 11 -2.12 -8.38 -1.98
N SER A 12 -2.08 -9.10 -3.10
CA SER A 12 -1.31 -10.35 -3.23
C SER A 12 0.18 -10.13 -3.00
N ARG A 13 0.75 -9.05 -3.56
CA ARG A 13 2.16 -8.69 -3.35
C ARG A 13 2.48 -8.45 -1.88
N ILE A 14 1.67 -7.64 -1.19
CA ILE A 14 1.87 -7.34 0.23
C ILE A 14 1.83 -8.63 1.05
N LYS A 15 0.79 -9.45 0.88
CA LYS A 15 0.63 -10.71 1.62
C LYS A 15 1.78 -11.67 1.36
N SER A 16 2.23 -11.78 0.10
CA SER A 16 3.37 -12.62 -0.25
C SER A 16 4.66 -12.13 0.41
N THR A 17 4.99 -10.84 0.30
CA THR A 17 6.20 -10.28 0.91
C THR A 17 6.21 -10.46 2.41
N LEU A 18 5.12 -10.12 3.11
CA LEU A 18 5.05 -10.24 4.58
C LEU A 18 5.00 -11.71 5.06
N LYS A 19 4.56 -12.64 4.21
CA LYS A 19 4.63 -14.08 4.48
C LYS A 19 6.06 -14.60 4.41
N HIS A 20 6.84 -14.17 3.42
CA HIS A 20 8.23 -14.61 3.24
C HIS A 20 9.20 -13.87 4.16
N ASN A 21 8.99 -12.57 4.36
CA ASN A 21 9.83 -11.70 5.16
C ASN A 21 8.96 -10.96 6.19
N PRO A 22 8.66 -11.58 7.36
CA PRO A 22 7.72 -11.01 8.33
C PRO A 22 8.23 -9.75 9.03
N ASN A 23 9.55 -9.50 9.01
CA ASN A 23 10.17 -8.30 9.58
C ASN A 23 10.30 -7.15 8.56
N ASP A 24 9.89 -7.39 7.31
CA ASP A 24 10.05 -6.42 6.23
C ASP A 24 8.90 -5.40 6.22
N THR A 25 9.17 -4.23 5.65
CA THR A 25 8.16 -3.20 5.44
C THR A 25 7.84 -3.10 3.96
N VAL A 26 6.57 -3.30 3.61
CA VAL A 26 6.12 -3.14 2.23
C VAL A 26 5.75 -1.68 2.00
N GLU A 27 6.49 -1.01 1.12
CA GLU A 27 6.17 0.32 0.62
C GLU A 27 5.45 0.24 -0.72
N LEU A 28 4.30 0.91 -0.81
CA LEU A 28 3.56 1.14 -2.03
C LEU A 28 3.46 2.64 -2.29
N SER A 29 3.99 3.10 -3.42
CA SER A 29 3.93 4.49 -3.88
C SER A 29 3.02 4.64 -5.09
N ASP A 30 2.70 5.88 -5.46
CA ASP A 30 1.89 6.23 -6.64
C ASP A 30 0.50 5.59 -6.63
N LEU A 31 -0.06 5.42 -5.43
CA LEU A 31 -1.40 4.91 -5.26
C LEU A 31 -2.41 6.02 -5.57
N SER A 32 -3.48 5.67 -6.28
CA SER A 32 -4.69 6.49 -6.29
C SER A 32 -5.29 6.55 -4.90
N ARG A 33 -5.99 7.64 -4.57
CA ARG A 33 -6.71 7.79 -3.29
C ARG A 33 -7.57 6.59 -2.94
N ASP A 34 -8.35 6.09 -3.90
CA ASP A 34 -9.22 4.91 -3.70
C ASP A 34 -8.44 3.63 -3.36
N LEU A 35 -7.32 3.38 -4.04
CA LEU A 35 -6.47 2.22 -3.76
C LEU A 35 -5.82 2.34 -2.38
N TYR A 36 -5.30 3.53 -2.04
CA TYR A 36 -4.72 3.82 -0.74
C TYR A 36 -5.72 3.55 0.39
N VAL A 37 -6.95 4.06 0.28
CA VAL A 37 -7.99 3.88 1.31
C VAL A 37 -8.37 2.40 1.44
N GLN A 38 -8.57 1.69 0.33
CA GLN A 38 -8.94 0.28 0.36
C GLN A 38 -7.85 -0.59 1.00
N LEU A 39 -6.59 -0.39 0.58
CA LEU A 39 -5.44 -1.12 1.15
C LEU A 39 -5.27 -0.81 2.63
N LYS A 40 -5.34 0.47 3.02
CA LYS A 40 -5.25 0.85 4.43
C LYS A 40 -6.27 0.12 5.29
N VAL A 41 -7.55 0.15 4.91
CA VAL A 41 -8.64 -0.47 5.68
C VAL A 41 -8.46 -1.99 5.83
N ILE A 42 -8.00 -2.66 4.77
CA ILE A 42 -7.82 -4.12 4.77
C ILE A 42 -6.64 -4.53 5.65
N PHE A 43 -5.51 -3.84 5.53
CA PHE A 43 -4.29 -4.23 6.23
C PHE A 43 -4.20 -3.70 7.67
N GLU A 44 -4.86 -2.58 8.02
CA GLU A 44 -4.79 -1.95 9.36
C GLU A 44 -5.32 -2.86 10.50
N ARG A 45 -6.16 -3.85 10.16
CA ARG A 45 -6.64 -4.86 11.11
C ARG A 45 -5.52 -5.76 11.61
N GLU A 46 -4.77 -6.36 10.70
CA GLU A 46 -3.77 -7.40 11.00
C GLU A 46 -2.32 -6.88 11.01
N TYR A 47 -2.08 -5.75 10.36
CA TYR A 47 -0.75 -5.16 10.14
C TYR A 47 -0.70 -3.74 10.67
N GLU A 48 0.50 -3.28 10.99
CA GLU A 48 0.73 -1.89 11.26
C GLU A 48 0.87 -1.16 9.92
N VAL A 49 0.04 -0.14 9.74
CA VAL A 49 -0.05 0.60 8.50
C VAL A 49 0.26 2.06 8.76
N MET A 50 1.30 2.58 8.09
CA MET A 50 1.64 3.99 8.09
C MET A 50 1.33 4.58 6.72
N GLY A 51 0.60 5.68 6.70
CA GLY A 51 0.19 6.33 5.46
C GLY A 51 0.82 7.71 5.33
N ILE A 52 1.42 7.98 4.17
CA ILE A 52 2.00 9.27 3.84
C ILE A 52 1.25 9.81 2.62
N ILE A 53 0.73 11.04 2.75
CA ILE A 53 0.08 11.74 1.64
C ILE A 53 1.02 12.87 1.24
N ASN A 54 1.66 12.72 0.09
CA ASN A 54 2.46 13.77 -0.49
C ASN A 54 1.55 14.62 -1.40
N VAL A 55 1.16 15.78 -0.89
CA VAL A 55 0.35 16.74 -1.65
C VAL A 55 1.29 17.76 -2.25
N ASN A 56 1.46 17.73 -3.58
CA ASN A 56 2.12 18.79 -4.32
C ASN A 56 1.06 19.59 -5.09
N ASP A 57 1.35 20.85 -5.46
CA ASP A 57 0.40 21.78 -6.11
C ASP A 57 -0.33 21.26 -7.36
N LYS A 58 0.11 20.13 -7.94
CA LYS A 58 -0.46 19.55 -9.18
C LYS A 58 -1.04 18.15 -9.00
N GLU A 59 -0.54 17.34 -8.07
CA GLU A 59 -0.97 15.95 -7.87
C GLU A 59 -0.75 15.48 -6.43
N SER A 60 -1.65 14.59 -5.97
CA SER A 60 -1.51 13.90 -4.69
C SER A 60 -0.89 12.52 -4.93
N ASN A 61 0.28 12.26 -4.36
CA ASN A 61 0.90 10.95 -4.33
C ASN A 61 0.61 10.28 -2.98
N TYR A 62 -0.05 9.13 -3.00
CA TYR A 62 -0.36 8.37 -1.80
C TYR A 62 0.63 7.23 -1.64
N ILE A 63 1.29 7.20 -0.49
CA ILE A 63 2.27 6.18 -0.11
C ILE A 63 1.73 5.42 1.10
N LEU A 64 1.83 4.10 1.07
CA LEU A 64 1.42 3.21 2.14
C LEU A 64 2.58 2.30 2.55
N HIS A 65 2.92 2.33 3.83
CA HIS A 65 3.85 1.40 4.47
C HIS A 65 3.07 0.38 5.28
N ILE A 66 3.34 -0.90 5.08
CA ILE A 66 2.68 -2.00 5.79
C ILE A 66 3.75 -2.90 6.38
N ARG A 67 3.69 -3.13 7.70
CA ARG A 67 4.57 -4.06 8.41
C ARG A 67 3.76 -4.95 9.36
N ARG A 68 4.29 -6.11 9.71
CA ARG A 68 3.66 -7.00 10.70
C ARG A 68 3.67 -6.34 12.09
N LYS A 69 2.56 -6.48 12.83
CA LYS A 69 2.48 -6.11 14.26
C LYS A 69 3.25 -7.09 15.13
#